data_AF-A0A9D7ZR92-F1
#
_entry.id   AF-A0A9D7ZR92-F1
#
_cell.length_a   1.000
_cell.length_b   1.000
_cell.length_c   1.000
_cell.angle_alpha   90.00
_cell.angle_beta   90.00
_cell.angle_gamma   90.00
#
_symmetry.space_group_name_H-M   'P 1'
#
loop_
_entity.id
_entity.type
_entity.pdbx_description
1 polymer ?
#
loop_
_entity_poly.entity_id
_entity_poly.type
_entity_poly.pdbx_seq_one_letter_code
_entity_poly.pdbx_strand_id
1 'polypeptide(L)'
;MMETLKFLTYVKNPANVDDKSLKQFEELQKKYPYCQTAMLLYTFNLFKEDHPQYAVQLKKAAAYASDRRMLKRLINIYKAAHPKPVKKPTPPLPAPPKPKQPKIVQPEPTKSEHPEVIQPKKVIPPVQEPVKRVVFKPVPFMEEEKSDDSMRDKLLEIVHKRLAEIAEEHGDELPKREPVKATPPAEITRRKKRVTFTVQSTKHMTRQELIEKFIREEPKISAPRTVFLKPAIPTVQSEMEDAEIVSETLAILYHKQGNSGKSIRVYEKLCLLFPEKSSYFAARIEELKANHQTDNEESES
;
A
#
# COMPACT_ATOMS: atom_id res chain seq x y z
N MET A 1 -11.28 24.41 21.54
CA MET A 1 -12.04 23.15 21.40
C MET A 1 -13.13 23.28 20.33
N MET A 2 -13.26 22.30 19.43
CA MET A 2 -14.28 22.29 18.37
C MET A 2 -15.69 22.06 18.95
N GLU A 3 -16.68 22.81 18.49
CA GLU A 3 -18.09 22.58 18.84
C GLU A 3 -18.63 21.30 18.17
N THR A 4 -19.47 20.56 18.89
CA THR A 4 -20.02 19.27 18.42
C THR A 4 -20.88 19.42 17.17
N LEU A 5 -21.69 20.49 17.10
CA LEU A 5 -22.52 20.79 15.93
C LEU A 5 -21.66 21.08 14.70
N LYS A 6 -20.58 21.85 14.89
CA LYS A 6 -19.62 22.18 13.83
C LYS A 6 -18.81 20.97 13.36
N PHE A 7 -18.46 20.07 14.28
CA PHE A 7 -17.86 18.79 13.89
C PHE A 7 -18.84 17.96 13.05
N LEU A 8 -20.10 17.86 13.47
CA LEU A 8 -21.13 17.10 12.75
C LEU A 8 -21.40 17.65 11.34
N THR A 9 -21.35 18.98 11.16
CA THR A 9 -21.47 19.57 9.82
C THR A 9 -20.31 19.17 8.91
N TYR A 10 -19.08 19.08 9.41
CA TYR A 10 -17.93 18.58 8.64
C TYR A 10 -18.00 17.09 8.35
N VAL A 11 -18.53 16.28 9.26
CA VAL A 11 -18.74 14.85 9.00
C VAL A 11 -19.73 14.65 7.86
N LYS A 12 -20.82 15.44 7.84
CA LYS A 12 -21.82 15.38 6.75
C LYS A 12 -21.25 15.92 5.44
N ASN A 13 -20.53 17.03 5.50
CA ASN A 13 -19.96 17.72 4.34
C ASN A 13 -18.45 17.94 4.53
N PRO A 14 -17.61 16.94 4.21
CA PRO A 14 -16.16 17.03 4.37
C PRO A 14 -15.51 18.13 3.52
N ALA A 15 -16.13 18.53 2.42
CA ALA A 15 -15.61 19.58 1.53
C ALA A 15 -15.53 20.96 2.19
N ASN A 16 -16.41 21.24 3.18
CA ASN A 16 -16.54 22.55 3.82
C ASN A 16 -15.54 22.79 4.95
N VAL A 17 -14.53 21.93 5.11
CA VAL A 17 -13.56 22.10 6.19
C VAL A 17 -12.72 23.36 5.98
N ASP A 18 -12.61 24.19 7.02
CA ASP A 18 -11.95 25.52 6.99
C ASP A 18 -10.55 25.51 7.62
N ASP A 19 -9.73 26.50 7.28
CA ASP A 19 -8.36 26.72 7.80
C ASP A 19 -8.37 26.94 9.32
N LYS A 20 -9.36 27.70 9.81
CA LYS A 20 -9.56 27.97 11.24
C LYS A 20 -9.80 26.67 12.04
N SER A 21 -10.31 25.64 11.37
CA SER A 21 -10.62 24.35 11.99
C SER A 21 -9.38 23.46 12.12
N LEU A 22 -8.24 23.77 11.48
CA LEU A 22 -6.99 23.01 11.62
C LEU A 22 -6.53 22.90 13.07
N LYS A 23 -6.43 24.04 13.77
CA LYS A 23 -6.03 24.07 15.18
C LYS A 23 -7.02 23.31 16.07
N GLN A 24 -8.30 23.43 15.76
CA GLN A 24 -9.36 22.75 16.50
C GLN A 24 -9.30 21.22 16.33
N PHE A 25 -8.97 20.74 15.14
CA PHE A 25 -8.75 19.32 14.88
C PHE A 25 -7.46 18.79 15.52
N GLU A 26 -6.41 19.60 15.58
CA GLU A 26 -5.17 19.23 16.28
C GLU A 26 -5.42 19.03 17.79
N GLU A 27 -6.13 19.97 18.43
CA GLU A 27 -6.58 19.83 19.83
C GLU A 27 -7.46 18.58 20.01
N LEU A 28 -8.38 18.34 19.07
CA LEU A 28 -9.29 17.20 19.11
C LEU A 28 -8.53 15.87 19.01
N GLN A 29 -7.48 15.80 18.19
CA GLN A 29 -6.64 14.60 18.09
C GLN A 29 -5.81 14.34 19.34
N LYS A 30 -5.30 15.39 19.98
CA LYS A 30 -4.60 15.24 21.26
C LYS A 30 -5.53 14.66 22.33
N LYS A 31 -6.79 15.11 22.34
CA LYS A 31 -7.79 14.64 23.30
C LYS A 31 -8.35 13.25 22.97
N TYR A 32 -8.51 12.92 21.68
CA TYR A 32 -9.07 11.66 21.21
C TYR A 32 -8.19 11.05 20.10
N PRO A 33 -7.06 10.42 20.45
CA PRO A 33 -6.10 9.89 19.47
C PRO A 33 -6.66 8.81 18.55
N TYR A 34 -7.68 8.08 19.00
CA TYR A 34 -8.28 6.97 18.24
C TYR A 34 -9.55 7.36 17.46
N CYS A 35 -9.91 8.64 17.42
CA CYS A 35 -11.07 9.10 16.66
C CYS A 35 -10.78 9.09 15.15
N GLN A 36 -11.17 8.01 14.48
CA GLN A 36 -10.87 7.77 13.06
C GLN A 36 -11.42 8.88 12.15
N THR A 37 -12.67 9.30 12.37
CA THR A 37 -13.31 10.34 11.57
C THR A 37 -12.60 11.69 11.70
N ALA A 38 -12.17 12.04 12.92
CA ALA A 38 -11.39 13.26 13.16
C ALA A 38 -10.01 13.19 12.49
N MET A 39 -9.37 12.03 12.50
CA MET A 39 -8.10 11.83 11.79
C MET A 39 -8.24 11.98 10.28
N LEU A 40 -9.29 11.41 9.70
CA LEU A 40 -9.58 11.51 8.28
C LEU A 40 -9.88 12.96 7.87
N LEU A 41 -10.75 13.64 8.61
CA LEU A 41 -11.12 15.04 8.35
C LEU A 41 -9.92 15.99 8.51
N TYR A 42 -9.09 15.80 9.53
CA TYR A 42 -7.88 16.60 9.69
C TYR A 42 -6.88 16.37 8.56
N THR A 43 -6.68 15.11 8.16
CA THR A 43 -5.77 14.78 7.04
C THR A 43 -6.28 15.38 5.74
N PHE A 44 -7.59 15.34 5.51
CA PHE A 44 -8.23 16.00 4.39
C PHE A 44 -8.07 17.53 4.46
N ASN A 45 -8.17 18.14 5.64
CA ASN A 45 -7.92 19.56 5.82
C ASN A 45 -6.48 19.95 5.45
N LEU A 46 -5.50 19.22 5.97
CA LEU A 46 -4.09 19.43 5.63
C LEU A 46 -3.81 19.27 4.13
N PHE A 47 -4.56 18.40 3.46
CA PHE A 47 -4.47 18.23 2.01
C PHE A 47 -5.02 19.45 1.25
N LYS A 48 -6.14 20.02 1.70
CA LYS A 48 -6.71 21.24 1.10
C LYS A 48 -5.74 22.41 1.18
N GLU A 49 -5.11 22.56 2.35
CA GLU A 49 -4.18 23.65 2.65
C GLU A 49 -2.75 23.44 2.12
N ASP A 50 -2.49 22.33 1.42
CA ASP A 50 -1.14 21.95 0.95
C ASP A 50 -0.07 22.03 2.06
N HIS A 51 -0.46 21.67 3.30
CA HIS A 51 0.40 21.82 4.47
C HIS A 51 1.55 20.78 4.46
N PRO A 52 2.80 21.14 4.80
CA PRO A 52 3.95 20.22 4.74
C PRO A 52 3.80 18.98 5.63
N GLN A 53 3.03 19.09 6.72
CA GLN A 53 2.77 17.96 7.62
C GLN A 53 1.76 16.93 7.05
N TYR A 54 1.14 17.20 5.90
CA TYR A 54 0.19 16.29 5.27
C TYR A 54 0.78 14.89 5.07
N ALA A 55 2.03 14.78 4.59
CA ALA A 55 2.67 13.50 4.33
C ALA A 55 2.86 12.66 5.61
N VAL A 56 3.21 13.29 6.73
CA VAL A 56 3.37 12.63 8.02
C VAL A 56 2.02 12.21 8.58
N GLN A 57 1.03 13.11 8.51
CA GLN A 57 -0.30 12.84 9.02
C GLN A 57 -1.02 11.77 8.20
N LEU A 58 -0.82 11.72 6.89
CA LEU A 58 -1.40 10.71 6.01
C LEU A 58 -0.98 9.30 6.43
N LYS A 59 0.30 9.10 6.80
CA LYS A 59 0.79 7.82 7.31
C LYS A 59 0.09 7.42 8.61
N LYS A 60 -0.05 8.37 9.55
CA LYS A 60 -0.78 8.14 10.80
C LYS A 60 -2.25 7.79 10.53
N ALA A 61 -2.94 8.60 9.73
CA ALA A 61 -4.34 8.36 9.40
C ALA A 61 -4.55 7.01 8.69
N ALA A 62 -3.63 6.59 7.82
CA ALA A 62 -3.69 5.29 7.16
C ALA A 62 -3.57 4.10 8.14
N ALA A 63 -2.84 4.26 9.24
CA ALA A 63 -2.72 3.25 10.28
C ALA A 63 -3.99 3.15 11.15
N TYR A 64 -4.63 4.29 11.46
CA TYR A 64 -5.81 4.34 12.31
C TYR A 64 -7.15 4.16 11.57
N ALA A 65 -7.21 4.41 10.26
CA ALA A 65 -8.46 4.44 9.51
C ALA A 65 -8.99 3.03 9.18
N SER A 66 -10.28 2.80 9.49
CA SER A 66 -10.97 1.57 9.07
C SER A 66 -11.15 1.49 7.56
N ASP A 67 -11.44 2.61 6.87
CA ASP A 67 -11.59 2.66 5.41
C ASP A 67 -10.71 3.74 4.77
N ARG A 68 -9.50 3.32 4.34
CA ARG A 68 -8.56 4.14 3.56
C ARG A 68 -9.11 4.61 2.20
N ARG A 69 -10.11 3.93 1.66
CA ARG A 69 -10.70 4.28 0.35
C ARG A 69 -11.55 5.54 0.46
N MET A 70 -12.15 5.79 1.62
CA MET A 70 -12.94 6.99 1.88
C MET A 70 -12.09 8.25 1.69
N LEU A 71 -10.91 8.32 2.34
CA LEU A 71 -9.98 9.46 2.20
C LEU A 71 -9.52 9.63 0.75
N LYS A 72 -9.15 8.52 0.09
CA LYS A 72 -8.73 8.54 -1.32
C LYS A 72 -9.84 9.08 -2.23
N ARG A 73 -11.08 8.65 -2.02
CA ARG A 73 -12.25 9.11 -2.77
C ARG A 73 -12.47 10.61 -2.55
N LEU A 74 -12.42 11.08 -1.30
CA LEU A 74 -12.57 12.49 -0.97
C LEU A 74 -11.49 13.36 -1.64
N ILE A 75 -10.22 12.93 -1.56
CA ILE A 75 -9.11 13.62 -2.21
C ILE A 75 -9.30 13.68 -3.73
N ASN A 76 -9.70 12.58 -4.35
CA ASN A 76 -9.92 12.53 -5.79
C ASN A 76 -11.06 13.44 -6.23
N ILE A 77 -12.18 13.43 -5.50
CA ILE A 77 -13.31 14.34 -5.75
C ILE A 77 -12.86 15.80 -5.61
N TYR A 78 -12.12 16.14 -4.56
CA TYR A 78 -11.60 17.49 -4.36
C TYR A 78 -10.65 17.91 -5.48
N LYS A 79 -9.72 17.04 -5.90
CA LYS A 79 -8.80 17.30 -7.03
C LYS A 79 -9.55 17.52 -8.35
N ALA A 80 -10.64 16.79 -8.56
CA ALA A 80 -11.48 16.95 -9.75
C ALA A 80 -12.24 18.29 -9.72
N ALA A 81 -12.71 18.72 -8.55
CA ALA A 81 -13.40 20.00 -8.37
C ALA A 81 -12.44 21.22 -8.37
N HIS A 82 -11.21 21.03 -7.88
CA HIS A 82 -10.16 22.04 -7.82
C HIS A 82 -8.93 21.53 -8.57
N PRO A 83 -8.96 21.52 -9.91
CA PRO A 83 -7.76 21.24 -10.68
C PRO A 83 -6.71 22.29 -10.32
N LYS A 84 -5.64 21.85 -9.66
CA LYS A 84 -4.52 22.75 -9.35
C LYS A 84 -4.06 23.37 -10.68
N PRO A 85 -3.81 24.68 -10.74
CA PRO A 85 -3.22 25.28 -11.93
C PRO A 85 -1.92 24.53 -12.20
N VAL A 86 -1.87 23.83 -13.33
CA VAL A 86 -0.67 23.18 -13.82
C VAL A 86 0.35 24.30 -13.94
N LYS A 87 1.32 24.36 -13.01
CA LYS A 87 2.52 25.15 -13.22
C LYS A 87 3.08 24.63 -14.53
N LYS A 88 3.00 25.44 -15.60
CA LYS A 88 3.72 25.16 -16.86
C LYS A 88 5.13 24.74 -16.45
N PRO A 89 5.71 23.68 -17.03
CA PRO A 89 7.08 23.32 -16.74
C PRO A 89 7.91 24.59 -16.93
N THR A 90 8.42 25.13 -15.83
CA THR A 90 9.44 26.16 -15.88
C THR A 90 10.55 25.59 -16.76
N PRO A 91 10.95 26.31 -17.82
CA PRO A 91 12.11 25.93 -18.61
C PRO A 91 13.26 25.60 -17.63
N PRO A 92 14.05 24.55 -17.90
CA PRO A 92 15.14 24.18 -17.02
C PRO A 92 15.97 25.42 -16.74
N LEU A 93 16.19 25.74 -15.45
CA LEU A 93 17.26 26.65 -15.07
C LEU A 93 18.52 26.18 -15.80
N PRO A 94 19.23 27.06 -16.53
CA PRO A 94 20.40 26.68 -17.30
C PRO A 94 21.39 25.97 -16.37
N ALA A 95 21.80 24.77 -16.79
CA ALA A 95 22.76 23.97 -16.08
C ALA A 95 24.03 24.81 -15.79
N PRO A 96 24.61 24.72 -14.58
CA PRO A 96 25.93 25.29 -14.32
C PRO A 96 26.92 24.73 -15.34
N PRO A 97 27.76 25.57 -15.97
CA PRO A 97 28.64 25.12 -17.06
C PRO A 97 29.61 24.06 -16.54
N LYS A 98 29.55 22.87 -17.16
CA LYS A 98 30.54 21.81 -16.98
C LYS A 98 31.94 22.35 -17.35
N PRO A 99 32.96 22.16 -16.50
CA PRO A 99 34.34 22.53 -16.83
C PRO A 99 34.82 21.71 -18.04
N LYS A 100 35.26 22.41 -19.09
CA LYS A 100 36.00 21.81 -20.21
C LYS A 100 37.42 21.50 -19.76
N GLN A 101 37.86 20.28 -20.06
CA GLN A 101 39.22 19.79 -19.82
C GLN A 101 40.28 20.66 -20.53
N PRO A 102 41.43 20.96 -19.91
CA PRO A 102 42.54 21.63 -20.58
C PRO A 102 43.34 20.64 -21.44
N LYS A 103 43.55 21.00 -22.73
CA LYS A 103 44.55 20.40 -23.61
C LYS A 103 45.93 20.99 -23.32
N ILE A 104 46.92 20.12 -23.31
CA ILE A 104 48.36 20.33 -23.15
C ILE A 104 48.94 21.03 -24.38
N VAL A 105 49.67 22.15 -24.20
CA VAL A 105 50.73 22.65 -25.10
C VAL A 105 51.89 23.19 -24.25
N GLN A 106 53.10 22.94 -24.73
CA GLN A 106 54.43 22.97 -24.10
C GLN A 106 55.02 24.36 -23.74
N PRO A 107 56.16 24.43 -23.00
CA PRO A 107 56.70 25.62 -22.32
C PRO A 107 57.88 26.30 -23.04
N GLU A 108 58.27 27.50 -22.57
CA GLU A 108 59.62 28.16 -22.52
C GLU A 108 59.51 29.71 -22.63
N PRO A 109 60.52 30.53 -22.25
CA PRO A 109 60.64 31.22 -20.96
C PRO A 109 60.52 32.77 -21.16
N THR A 110 60.54 33.64 -20.15
CA THR A 110 61.74 34.40 -19.73
C THR A 110 61.39 35.41 -18.62
N LYS A 111 62.36 35.55 -17.72
CA LYS A 111 62.59 36.42 -16.54
C LYS A 111 62.11 37.89 -16.54
N SER A 112 61.83 38.32 -15.28
CA SER A 112 62.21 39.58 -14.57
C SER A 112 61.55 40.90 -15.01
N GLU A 113 61.12 41.84 -14.16
CA GLU A 113 61.65 42.36 -12.87
C GLU A 113 60.55 42.87 -11.90
N HIS A 114 60.95 43.00 -10.63
CA HIS A 114 60.26 43.44 -9.38
C HIS A 114 60.24 45.00 -9.25
N PRO A 115 59.87 45.66 -8.10
CA PRO A 115 59.00 45.32 -6.95
C PRO A 115 58.10 46.51 -6.46
N GLU A 116 57.12 46.28 -5.58
CA GLU A 116 57.00 47.03 -4.30
C GLU A 116 55.90 46.46 -3.36
N VAL A 117 56.38 45.85 -2.26
CA VAL A 117 55.95 45.90 -0.84
C VAL A 117 54.48 46.34 -0.59
N ILE A 118 53.61 45.55 0.06
CA ILE A 118 53.47 45.43 1.52
C ILE A 118 52.73 44.12 1.90
N GLN A 119 53.27 43.37 2.86
CA GLN A 119 52.62 42.37 3.72
C GLN A 119 53.22 42.56 5.13
N PRO A 120 52.51 42.33 6.27
CA PRO A 120 52.33 40.94 6.73
C PRO A 120 51.11 40.59 7.62
N LYS A 121 50.76 39.28 7.56
CA LYS A 121 50.25 38.38 8.61
C LYS A 121 48.90 38.71 9.32
N LYS A 122 47.93 37.78 9.24
CA LYS A 122 47.90 36.57 10.09
C LYS A 122 46.94 35.50 9.56
N VAL A 123 47.43 34.27 9.61
CA VAL A 123 46.83 32.99 9.24
C VAL A 123 45.73 32.59 10.24
N ILE A 124 44.58 32.13 9.75
CA ILE A 124 43.71 31.19 10.47
C ILE A 124 43.43 30.02 9.49
N PRO A 125 43.71 28.76 9.87
CA PRO A 125 43.52 27.57 9.02
C PRO A 125 42.05 27.19 8.85
N PRO A 126 41.70 26.37 7.83
CA PRO A 126 40.33 25.97 7.57
C PRO A 126 39.85 24.95 8.63
N VAL A 127 38.76 25.27 9.33
CA VAL A 127 37.99 24.31 10.11
C VAL A 127 37.29 23.38 9.12
N GLN A 128 37.86 22.20 8.90
CA GLN A 128 37.12 21.04 8.42
C GLN A 128 36.40 20.45 9.64
N GLU A 129 35.07 20.55 9.70
CA GLU A 129 34.30 19.72 10.61
C GLU A 129 34.11 18.34 9.97
N PRO A 130 34.68 17.25 10.54
CA PRO A 130 34.34 15.91 10.11
C PRO A 130 32.92 15.60 10.59
N VAL A 131 32.02 15.32 9.64
CA VAL A 131 30.69 14.77 9.92
C VAL A 131 30.88 13.45 10.65
N LYS A 132 30.65 13.46 11.98
CA LYS A 132 30.69 12.25 12.80
C LYS A 132 29.60 11.31 12.28
N ARG A 133 30.01 10.20 11.67
CA ARG A 133 29.17 9.01 11.53
C ARG A 133 28.63 8.69 12.92
N VAL A 134 27.31 8.77 13.09
CA VAL A 134 26.64 8.26 14.28
C VAL A 134 26.76 6.74 14.21
N VAL A 135 27.81 6.22 14.85
CA VAL A 135 27.92 4.80 15.16
C VAL A 135 26.82 4.51 16.16
N PHE A 136 25.72 3.90 15.69
CA PHE A 136 24.76 3.28 16.58
C PHE A 136 25.52 2.19 17.34
N LYS A 137 25.77 2.41 18.63
CA LYS A 137 26.12 1.30 19.51
C LYS A 137 24.92 0.34 19.47
N PRO A 138 25.10 -0.96 19.17
CA PRO A 138 24.02 -1.91 19.31
C PRO A 138 23.56 -1.81 20.77
N VAL A 139 22.28 -1.51 20.94
CA VAL A 139 21.62 -1.64 22.24
C VAL A 139 21.91 -3.07 22.69
N PRO A 140 22.44 -3.30 23.90
CA PRO A 140 22.53 -4.64 24.45
C PRO A 140 21.16 -5.29 24.25
N PHE A 141 21.16 -6.40 23.53
CA PHE A 141 20.00 -7.26 23.43
C PHE A 141 19.55 -7.51 24.87
N MET A 142 18.42 -6.92 25.26
CA MET A 142 17.72 -7.34 26.47
C MET A 142 17.54 -8.83 26.27
N GLU A 143 18.22 -9.61 27.11
CA GLU A 143 17.96 -11.03 27.24
C GLU A 143 16.46 -11.21 27.20
N GLU A 144 15.99 -12.14 26.37
CA GLU A 144 14.60 -12.55 26.35
C GLU A 144 14.20 -12.89 27.78
N GLU A 145 13.62 -11.91 28.49
CA GLU A 145 12.87 -12.19 29.68
C GLU A 145 11.80 -13.15 29.21
N LYS A 146 11.93 -14.41 29.67
CA LYS A 146 10.97 -15.47 29.46
C LYS A 146 9.62 -14.91 29.86
N SER A 147 8.86 -14.47 28.87
CA SER A 147 7.51 -13.97 29.05
C SER A 147 6.73 -15.07 29.74
N ASP A 148 6.13 -14.75 30.87
CA ASP A 148 5.37 -15.66 31.73
C ASP A 148 4.48 -16.63 30.92
N ASP A 149 5.00 -17.83 30.65
CA ASP A 149 4.28 -18.92 29.97
C ASP A 149 2.95 -19.26 30.68
N SER A 150 2.84 -18.89 31.96
CA SER A 150 1.62 -18.99 32.76
C SER A 150 0.39 -18.36 32.10
N MET A 151 0.52 -17.20 31.43
CA MET A 151 -0.65 -16.54 30.82
C MET A 151 -1.07 -17.21 29.52
N ARG A 152 -0.10 -17.72 28.75
CA ARG A 152 -0.34 -18.46 27.50
C ARG A 152 -1.03 -19.79 27.78
N ASP A 153 -0.59 -20.50 28.80
CA ASP A 153 -1.16 -21.78 29.22
C ASP A 153 -2.59 -21.61 29.75
N LYS A 154 -2.84 -20.56 30.55
CA LYS A 154 -4.21 -20.18 30.98
C LYS A 154 -5.12 -19.89 29.79
N LEU A 155 -4.60 -19.26 28.74
CA LEU A 155 -5.38 -18.95 27.54
C LEU A 155 -5.70 -20.22 26.73
N LEU A 156 -4.73 -21.14 26.60
CA LEU A 156 -4.92 -22.43 25.95
C LEU A 156 -5.96 -23.29 26.67
N GLU A 157 -5.94 -23.28 28.00
CA GLU A 157 -6.91 -23.99 28.83
C GLU A 157 -8.33 -23.45 28.67
N ILE A 158 -8.49 -22.13 28.57
CA ILE A 158 -9.77 -21.49 28.26
C ILE A 158 -10.28 -21.88 26.87
N VAL A 159 -9.40 -21.94 25.86
CA VAL A 159 -9.77 -22.33 24.49
C VAL A 159 -10.23 -23.78 24.45
N HIS A 160 -9.52 -24.70 25.10
CA HIS A 160 -9.90 -26.11 25.15
C HIS A 160 -11.24 -26.32 25.86
N LYS A 161 -11.49 -25.60 26.97
CA LYS A 161 -12.76 -25.67 27.67
C LYS A 161 -13.93 -25.19 26.80
N ARG A 162 -13.76 -24.11 26.04
CA ARG A 162 -14.79 -23.61 25.11
C ARG A 162 -15.05 -24.55 23.94
N LEU A 163 -14.02 -25.19 23.40
CA LEU A 163 -14.17 -26.16 22.32
C LEU A 163 -14.91 -27.42 22.81
N ALA A 164 -14.66 -27.86 24.04
CA ALA A 164 -15.39 -28.96 24.66
C ALA A 164 -16.86 -28.58 24.95
N GLU A 165 -17.13 -27.38 25.48
CA GLU A 165 -18.49 -26.86 25.68
C GLU A 165 -19.28 -26.82 24.35
N ILE A 166 -18.66 -26.37 23.25
CA ILE A 166 -19.29 -26.35 21.92
C ILE A 166 -19.56 -27.76 21.39
N ALA A 167 -18.65 -28.70 21.66
CA ALA A 167 -18.81 -30.11 21.27
C ALA A 167 -19.90 -30.83 22.09
N GLU A 168 -20.13 -30.44 23.34
CA GLU A 168 -21.20 -31.01 24.17
C GLU A 168 -22.57 -30.33 23.92
N GLU A 169 -22.60 -29.03 23.60
CA GLU A 169 -23.83 -28.29 23.31
C GLU A 169 -24.40 -28.59 21.90
N HIS A 170 -23.54 -28.94 20.94
CA HIS A 170 -23.90 -29.46 19.64
C HIS A 170 -23.41 -30.89 19.49
N GLY A 171 -24.24 -31.85 19.90
CA GLY A 171 -24.02 -33.26 19.60
C GLY A 171 -23.72 -33.48 18.11
N ASP A 172 -22.78 -34.39 17.85
CA ASP A 172 -22.24 -34.83 16.56
C ASP A 172 -23.25 -34.91 15.39
N GLU A 173 -23.57 -33.77 14.79
CA GLU A 173 -24.13 -33.71 13.44
C GLU A 173 -23.26 -32.81 12.56
N LEU A 174 -22.18 -33.39 12.05
CA LEU A 174 -21.64 -32.95 10.77
C LEU A 174 -22.76 -33.08 9.72
N PRO A 175 -23.10 -32.03 8.96
CA PRO A 175 -24.02 -32.16 7.84
C PRO A 175 -23.35 -33.03 6.78
N LYS A 176 -23.74 -34.31 6.68
CA LYS A 176 -23.43 -35.18 5.54
C LYS A 176 -24.04 -34.54 4.30
N ARG A 177 -23.22 -33.85 3.51
CA ARG A 177 -23.57 -33.50 2.13
C ARG A 177 -23.55 -34.78 1.31
N GLU A 178 -24.73 -35.32 1.02
CA GLU A 178 -24.85 -36.37 0.01
C GLU A 178 -24.37 -35.85 -1.35
N PRO A 179 -23.60 -36.63 -2.12
CA PRO A 179 -23.12 -36.21 -3.42
C PRO A 179 -24.30 -36.11 -4.40
N VAL A 180 -24.58 -34.91 -4.86
CA VAL A 180 -25.60 -34.65 -5.89
C VAL A 180 -25.16 -35.32 -7.19
N LYS A 181 -25.95 -36.31 -7.65
CA LYS A 181 -25.75 -36.99 -8.94
C LYS A 181 -25.77 -35.96 -10.08
N ALA A 182 -24.67 -35.87 -10.82
CA ALA A 182 -24.57 -35.11 -12.05
C ALA A 182 -25.51 -35.71 -13.10
N THR A 183 -26.56 -34.97 -13.47
CA THR A 183 -27.29 -35.23 -14.72
C THR A 183 -26.65 -34.42 -15.84
N PRO A 184 -26.39 -35.01 -17.01
CA PRO A 184 -25.73 -34.31 -18.12
C PRO A 184 -26.66 -33.24 -18.72
N PRO A 185 -26.14 -32.09 -19.19
CA PRO A 185 -26.97 -30.99 -19.67
C PRO A 185 -27.65 -31.37 -20.98
N ALA A 186 -28.98 -31.32 -21.01
CA ALA A 186 -29.75 -31.46 -22.24
C ALA A 186 -29.44 -30.32 -23.22
N GLU A 187 -29.13 -30.68 -24.46
CA GLU A 187 -28.98 -29.75 -25.58
C GLU A 187 -30.30 -29.01 -25.85
N ILE A 188 -30.31 -27.69 -25.64
CA ILE A 188 -31.43 -26.83 -26.04
C ILE A 188 -31.04 -26.13 -27.34
N THR A 189 -31.53 -26.65 -28.46
CA THR A 189 -31.55 -25.99 -29.77
C THR A 189 -32.20 -24.61 -29.68
N ARG A 190 -31.40 -23.55 -29.80
CA ARG A 190 -31.85 -22.15 -29.83
C ARG A 190 -32.56 -21.80 -31.15
N ARG A 191 -33.89 -21.73 -31.14
CA ARG A 191 -34.63 -20.97 -32.17
C ARG A 191 -34.46 -19.47 -31.93
N LYS A 192 -33.74 -18.79 -32.82
CA LYS A 192 -33.65 -17.31 -32.86
C LYS A 192 -35.01 -16.73 -33.29
N LYS A 193 -35.77 -16.14 -32.37
CA LYS A 193 -36.77 -15.11 -32.72
C LYS A 193 -36.16 -13.74 -32.42
N ARG A 194 -35.90 -12.99 -33.49
CA ARG A 194 -35.60 -11.55 -33.47
C ARG A 194 -36.86 -10.83 -32.99
N VAL A 195 -36.79 -10.15 -31.86
CA VAL A 195 -37.87 -9.26 -31.42
C VAL A 195 -37.55 -7.87 -31.97
N THR A 196 -38.34 -7.43 -32.94
CA THR A 196 -38.38 -6.04 -33.40
C THR A 196 -39.16 -5.22 -32.36
N PHE A 197 -38.52 -4.24 -31.75
CA PHE A 197 -39.18 -3.30 -30.85
C PHE A 197 -40.03 -2.31 -31.67
N THR A 198 -41.34 -2.54 -31.74
CA THR A 198 -42.30 -1.50 -32.11
C THR A 198 -42.70 -0.75 -30.85
N VAL A 199 -42.32 0.52 -30.75
CA VAL A 199 -42.72 1.41 -29.66
C VAL A 199 -44.19 1.77 -29.86
N GLN A 200 -45.07 1.18 -29.03
CA GLN A 200 -46.45 1.65 -28.91
C GLN A 200 -46.58 2.54 -27.69
N SER A 201 -47.24 3.68 -27.91
CA SER A 201 -47.57 4.73 -26.94
C SER A 201 -48.16 4.16 -25.65
N THR A 202 -47.45 4.32 -24.53
CA THR A 202 -47.88 3.77 -23.24
C THR A 202 -48.91 4.68 -22.57
N LYS A 203 -50.12 4.15 -22.38
CA LYS A 203 -51.08 4.61 -21.39
C LYS A 203 -50.37 4.74 -20.03
N HIS A 204 -50.49 5.90 -19.38
CA HIS A 204 -49.95 6.09 -18.03
C HIS A 204 -50.66 5.15 -17.06
N MET A 205 -49.98 4.09 -16.61
CA MET A 205 -50.50 3.18 -15.59
C MET A 205 -50.31 3.81 -14.21
N THR A 206 -51.28 3.61 -13.33
CA THR A 206 -51.17 4.10 -11.96
C THR A 206 -50.11 3.30 -11.20
N ARG A 207 -49.53 3.87 -10.13
CA ARG A 207 -48.47 3.22 -9.34
C ARG A 207 -48.90 1.84 -8.83
N GLN A 208 -50.18 1.66 -8.49
CA GLN A 208 -50.72 0.41 -7.98
C GLN A 208 -50.73 -0.68 -9.06
N GLU A 209 -51.15 -0.34 -10.29
CA GLU A 209 -51.11 -1.27 -11.43
C GLU A 209 -49.68 -1.71 -11.76
N LEU A 210 -48.72 -0.80 -11.62
CA LEU A 210 -47.30 -1.10 -11.84
C LEU A 210 -46.75 -2.05 -10.78
N ILE A 211 -47.16 -1.88 -9.52
CA ILE A 211 -46.80 -2.76 -8.40
C ILE A 211 -47.43 -4.14 -8.59
N GLU A 212 -48.72 -4.22 -8.93
CA GLU A 212 -49.38 -5.50 -9.19
C GLU A 212 -48.75 -6.25 -10.36
N LYS A 213 -48.41 -5.53 -11.43
CA LYS A 213 -47.72 -6.11 -12.59
C LYS A 213 -46.35 -6.68 -12.18
N PHE A 214 -45.60 -5.94 -11.37
CA PHE A 214 -44.30 -6.39 -10.86
C PHE A 214 -44.40 -7.63 -9.97
N ILE A 215 -45.41 -7.70 -9.11
CA ILE A 215 -45.66 -8.87 -8.25
C ILE A 215 -46.06 -10.09 -9.10
N ARG A 216 -46.90 -9.92 -10.14
CA ARG A 216 -47.31 -11.01 -11.04
C ARG A 216 -46.16 -11.51 -11.92
N GLU A 217 -45.29 -10.62 -12.38
CA GLU A 217 -44.22 -10.94 -13.33
C GLU A 217 -42.94 -11.48 -12.66
N GLU A 218 -42.84 -11.42 -11.32
CA GLU A 218 -41.70 -11.86 -10.49
C GLU A 218 -40.34 -11.82 -11.20
N PRO A 219 -39.89 -10.64 -11.69
CA PRO A 219 -38.74 -10.59 -12.57
C PRO A 219 -37.45 -10.95 -11.82
N LYS A 220 -36.81 -12.04 -12.24
CA LYS A 220 -35.52 -12.49 -11.68
C LYS A 220 -34.36 -11.75 -12.35
N ILE A 221 -33.55 -11.05 -11.55
CA ILE A 221 -32.32 -10.40 -12.03
C ILE A 221 -31.24 -11.47 -12.20
N SER A 222 -31.02 -11.93 -13.43
CA SER A 222 -29.84 -12.76 -13.73
C SER A 222 -28.59 -11.88 -13.68
N ALA A 223 -27.56 -12.29 -12.93
CA ALA A 223 -26.29 -11.59 -12.92
C ALA A 223 -25.73 -11.47 -14.34
N PRO A 224 -25.22 -10.30 -14.76
CA PRO A 224 -24.62 -10.17 -16.07
C PRO A 224 -23.44 -11.14 -16.16
N ARG A 225 -23.51 -12.08 -17.11
CA ARG A 225 -22.37 -12.96 -17.41
C ARG A 225 -21.21 -12.05 -17.81
N THR A 226 -20.12 -12.11 -17.04
CA THR A 226 -18.85 -11.53 -17.47
C THR A 226 -18.51 -12.18 -18.80
N VAL A 227 -18.45 -11.37 -19.85
CA VAL A 227 -17.88 -11.83 -21.12
C VAL A 227 -16.44 -12.20 -20.78
N PHE A 228 -16.10 -13.48 -20.85
CA PHE A 228 -14.72 -13.96 -20.68
C PHE A 228 -13.86 -13.29 -21.75
N LEU A 229 -13.29 -12.13 -21.39
CA LEU A 229 -12.25 -11.49 -22.17
C LEU A 229 -11.01 -12.36 -22.01
N LYS A 230 -10.63 -13.08 -23.07
CA LYS A 230 -9.31 -13.71 -23.15
C LYS A 230 -8.29 -12.56 -23.21
N PRO A 231 -7.39 -12.40 -22.21
CA PRO A 231 -6.41 -11.33 -22.28
C PRO A 231 -5.36 -11.72 -23.32
N ALA A 232 -5.36 -11.03 -24.45
CA ALA A 232 -4.27 -11.07 -25.42
C ALA A 232 -3.30 -9.92 -25.12
N ILE A 233 -2.58 -9.98 -24.00
CA ILE A 233 -1.47 -9.07 -23.64
C ILE A 233 -0.45 -9.89 -22.81
N PRO A 234 0.87 -9.82 -23.09
CA PRO A 234 1.87 -10.62 -22.40
C PRO A 234 1.94 -10.28 -20.90
N THR A 235 1.46 -11.19 -20.06
CA THR A 235 1.49 -11.11 -18.58
C THR A 235 2.90 -11.09 -17.98
N VAL A 236 3.94 -11.24 -18.81
CA VAL A 236 5.33 -11.49 -18.38
C VAL A 236 6.01 -10.26 -17.74
N GLN A 237 5.50 -9.04 -17.94
CA GLN A 237 6.14 -7.82 -17.40
C GLN A 237 5.59 -7.37 -16.04
N SER A 238 4.47 -7.92 -15.58
CA SER A 238 3.88 -7.57 -14.28
C SER A 238 4.52 -8.31 -13.09
N GLU A 239 5.48 -9.20 -13.34
CA GLU A 239 6.16 -9.99 -12.31
C GLU A 239 7.46 -9.37 -11.79
N MET A 240 7.83 -8.20 -12.29
CA MET A 240 8.93 -7.42 -11.70
C MET A 240 8.42 -6.68 -10.46
N GLU A 241 8.19 -7.45 -9.39
CA GLU A 241 8.06 -6.90 -8.05
C GLU A 241 9.44 -6.38 -7.62
N ASP A 242 9.71 -5.10 -7.89
CA ASP A 242 10.72 -4.34 -7.18
C ASP A 242 10.25 -4.16 -5.73
N ALA A 243 10.32 -5.23 -4.95
CA ALA A 243 10.02 -5.19 -3.53
C ALA A 243 11.02 -4.24 -2.86
N GLU A 244 10.57 -3.01 -2.61
CA GLU A 244 11.26 -1.96 -1.84
C GLU A 244 11.37 -2.38 -0.36
N ILE A 245 10.46 -3.23 0.10
CA ILE A 245 10.44 -3.80 1.45
C ILE A 245 10.99 -5.23 1.38
N VAL A 246 12.10 -5.47 2.08
CA VAL A 246 12.79 -6.76 2.11
C VAL A 246 12.94 -7.19 3.57
N SER A 247 12.38 -8.34 3.93
CA SER A 247 12.52 -8.94 5.27
C SER A 247 12.59 -10.47 5.19
N GLU A 248 13.20 -11.09 6.19
CA GLU A 248 13.33 -12.55 6.27
C GLU A 248 11.96 -13.25 6.33
N THR A 249 11.03 -12.71 7.12
CA THR A 249 9.65 -13.22 7.21
C THR A 249 8.96 -13.20 5.85
N LEU A 250 9.19 -12.16 5.04
CA LEU A 250 8.64 -12.07 3.69
C LEU A 250 9.21 -13.17 2.78
N ALA A 251 10.51 -13.43 2.86
CA ALA A 251 11.14 -14.51 2.10
C ALA A 251 10.56 -15.88 2.48
N ILE A 252 10.34 -16.13 3.79
CA ILE A 252 9.70 -17.35 4.29
C ILE A 252 8.27 -17.48 3.76
N LEU A 253 7.50 -16.40 3.77
CA LEU A 253 6.12 -16.40 3.25
C LEU A 253 6.08 -16.72 1.76
N TYR A 254 6.98 -16.16 0.95
CA TYR A 254 7.05 -16.48 -0.48
C TYR A 254 7.36 -17.95 -0.73
N HIS A 255 8.31 -18.53 0.02
CA HIS A 255 8.60 -19.96 -0.08
C HIS A 255 7.39 -20.82 0.32
N LYS A 256 6.71 -20.48 1.42
CA LYS A 256 5.47 -21.17 1.85
C LYS A 256 4.34 -21.10 0.82
N GLN A 257 4.32 -20.07 -0.02
CA GLN A 257 3.36 -19.91 -1.11
C GLN A 257 3.77 -20.67 -2.39
N GLY A 258 4.87 -21.44 -2.37
CA GLY A 258 5.42 -22.12 -3.53
C GLY A 258 6.18 -21.20 -4.49
N ASN A 259 6.40 -19.93 -4.12
CA ASN A 259 7.16 -18.99 -4.94
C ASN A 259 8.63 -18.91 -4.50
N SER A 260 9.37 -19.99 -4.74
CA SER A 260 10.78 -20.09 -4.36
C SER A 260 11.66 -19.08 -5.11
N GLY A 261 11.33 -18.75 -6.37
CA GLY A 261 12.06 -17.74 -7.14
C GLY A 261 12.01 -16.35 -6.49
N LYS A 262 10.85 -15.91 -6.01
CA LYS A 262 10.73 -14.65 -5.25
C LYS A 262 11.44 -14.73 -3.91
N SER A 263 11.33 -15.86 -3.21
CA SER A 263 12.03 -16.08 -1.93
C SER A 263 13.55 -15.90 -2.06
N ILE A 264 14.15 -16.51 -3.09
CA ILE A 264 15.59 -16.40 -3.39
C ILE A 264 15.99 -14.94 -3.63
N ARG A 265 15.24 -14.20 -4.45
CA ARG A 265 15.53 -12.77 -4.73
C ARG A 265 15.49 -11.90 -3.47
N VAL A 266 14.57 -12.20 -2.55
CA VAL A 266 14.48 -11.48 -1.27
C VAL A 266 15.70 -11.81 -0.40
N TYR A 267 16.11 -13.07 -0.29
CA TYR A 267 17.32 -13.46 0.44
C TYR A 267 18.60 -12.87 -0.18
N GLU A 268 18.71 -12.81 -1.51
CA GLU A 268 19.83 -12.15 -2.19
C GLU A 268 19.93 -10.67 -1.84
N LYS A 269 18.79 -9.96 -1.77
CA LYS A 269 18.75 -8.58 -1.29
C LYS A 269 19.14 -8.48 0.19
N LEU A 270 18.73 -9.42 1.05
CA LEU A 270 19.11 -9.45 2.46
C LEU A 270 20.61 -9.64 2.65
N CYS A 271 21.30 -10.42 1.81
CA CYS A 271 22.76 -10.53 1.82
C CYS A 271 23.45 -9.17 1.61
N LEU A 272 22.88 -8.33 0.74
CA LEU A 272 23.42 -6.99 0.45
C LEU A 272 23.12 -5.99 1.59
N LEU A 273 21.95 -6.12 2.23
CA LEU A 273 21.53 -5.22 3.31
C LEU A 273 22.18 -5.57 4.66
N PHE A 274 22.44 -6.86 4.91
CA PHE A 274 22.92 -7.39 6.19
C PHE A 274 24.11 -8.35 5.99
N PRO A 275 25.31 -7.82 5.67
CA PRO A 275 26.48 -8.65 5.34
C PRO A 275 26.96 -9.55 6.50
N GLU A 276 26.66 -9.16 7.75
CA GLU A 276 26.97 -9.96 8.96
C GLU A 276 26.25 -11.31 8.97
N LYS A 277 25.07 -11.39 8.35
CA LYS A 277 24.25 -12.61 8.25
C LYS A 277 24.32 -13.25 6.86
N SER A 278 25.27 -12.83 6.03
CA SER A 278 25.36 -13.27 4.63
C SER A 278 25.57 -14.78 4.49
N SER A 279 26.36 -15.41 5.37
CA SER A 279 26.55 -16.86 5.40
C SER A 279 25.26 -17.62 5.66
N TYR A 280 24.44 -17.14 6.60
CA TYR A 280 23.13 -17.72 6.92
C TYR A 280 22.17 -17.64 5.73
N PHE A 281 22.05 -16.45 5.12
CA PHE A 281 21.18 -16.29 3.96
C PHE A 281 21.67 -17.08 2.74
N ALA A 282 22.98 -17.19 2.53
CA ALA A 282 23.56 -18.01 1.47
C ALA A 282 23.17 -19.49 1.63
N ALA A 283 23.30 -20.05 2.83
CA ALA A 283 22.87 -21.42 3.12
C ALA A 283 21.37 -21.61 2.82
N ARG A 284 20.53 -20.64 3.20
CA ARG A 284 19.09 -20.71 2.93
C ARG A 284 18.75 -20.63 1.44
N ILE A 285 19.50 -19.83 0.67
CA ILE A 285 19.37 -19.77 -0.79
C ILE A 285 19.72 -21.11 -1.43
N GLU A 286 20.79 -21.78 -0.96
CA GLU A 286 21.20 -23.09 -1.47
C GLU A 286 20.12 -24.15 -1.23
N GLU A 287 19.56 -24.21 -0.01
CA GLU A 287 18.43 -25.09 0.32
C GLU A 287 17.21 -24.85 -0.58
N LEU A 288 16.86 -23.59 -0.81
CA LEU A 288 15.73 -23.22 -1.66
C LEU A 288 15.96 -23.56 -3.14
N LYS A 289 17.21 -23.45 -3.62
CA LYS A 289 17.58 -23.83 -4.98
C LYS A 289 17.52 -25.34 -5.17
N ALA A 290 17.97 -26.13 -4.18
CA ALA A 290 17.88 -27.58 -4.23
C ALA A 290 16.42 -28.05 -4.33
N ASN A 291 15.54 -27.54 -3.46
CA ASN A 291 14.11 -27.91 -3.49
C ASN A 291 13.40 -27.44 -4.76
N HIS A 292 13.75 -26.27 -5.30
CA HIS A 292 13.17 -25.80 -6.57
C HIS A 292 13.57 -26.67 -7.76
N GLN A 293 14.75 -27.32 -7.70
CA GLN A 293 15.20 -28.23 -8.75
C GLN A 293 14.42 -29.56 -8.70
N THR A 294 14.14 -30.08 -7.51
CA THR A 294 13.39 -31.34 -7.33
C THR A 294 11.93 -31.22 -7.78
N ASP A 295 11.28 -30.09 -7.49
CA ASP A 295 9.87 -29.88 -7.86
C ASP A 295 9.65 -29.82 -9.38
N ASN A 296 10.69 -29.41 -10.14
CA ASN A 296 10.58 -29.27 -11.59
C ASN A 296 10.75 -30.61 -12.32
N GLU A 297 11.59 -31.52 -11.79
CA GLU A 297 11.83 -32.85 -12.35
C GLU A 297 10.65 -33.82 -12.15
N GLU A 298 9.89 -33.68 -11.06
CA GLU A 298 8.67 -34.48 -10.81
C GLU A 298 7.46 -34.07 -11.66
N SER A 299 7.48 -32.86 -12.25
CA SER A 299 6.37 -32.35 -13.06
C SER A 299 6.46 -32.70 -14.56
N GLU A 300 7.61 -33.19 -15.01
CA GLU A 300 7.88 -33.59 -16.39
C GLU A 300 7.92 -35.12 -16.62
N SER A 301 7.69 -35.91 -15.58
CA SER A 301 7.65 -37.39 -15.60
C SER A 301 6.23 -37.94 -15.52
#